data_AF-A0AAN7PNE8-F1
#
_entry.id   AF-A0AAN7PNE8-F1
#
_cell.length_a   1.000
_cell.length_b   1.000
_cell.length_c   1.000
_cell.angle_alpha   90.00
_cell.angle_beta   90.00
_cell.angle_gamma   90.00
#
_symmetry.space_group_name_H-M   'P 1'
#
loop_
_entity.id
_entity.type
_entity.pdbx_description
1 polymer ?
#
loop_
_entity_poly.entity_id
_entity_poly.type
_entity_poly.pdbx_seq_one_letter_code
_entity_poly.pdbx_strand_id
1 'polypeptide(L)'
;MKFNFTKGDRLILELSDKNVFEGSYDFGTNNQIDLINVVDLETRNPIQARLTFYQHEIVSVKIVESQNGCKSDLNNSDSTNTTIQDSSNVIKLPRDEYDRLQTMTQNFLYFATADKRYVEAIAHLNNCENIGVVGLGLDFGPTKPIDLLVMCSWDQVYIFDLFSYQYANFPADLKDLLESPYIKKVGHNLLKLVESLWYCHRVCLKNIFDTQLADIEVEKKNVANHETQLEPVTMVMKRSLSECLRIHLNFPSSVIEEAGDVTSSKWKERPLTNSRKIKASLLAVYLITLKNTLERTMLKEFYGKLESLTENVYKCSTYQACVKFDSDVIKNGVKNVCIE
;
A
#
# COMPACT_ATOMS: atom_id res chain seq x y z
N MET A 1 4.76 -28.73 -3.39
CA MET A 1 5.56 -27.52 -3.11
C MET A 1 6.64 -27.96 -2.13
N LYS A 2 7.93 -27.74 -2.40
CA LYS A 2 8.96 -27.98 -1.37
C LYS A 2 9.08 -26.71 -0.55
N PHE A 3 8.77 -26.79 0.73
CA PHE A 3 8.88 -25.67 1.64
C PHE A 3 10.33 -25.56 2.11
N ASN A 4 11.05 -24.55 1.62
CA ASN A 4 12.43 -24.26 2.01
C ASN A 4 12.42 -23.01 2.90
N PHE A 5 12.00 -23.17 4.16
CA PHE A 5 11.98 -22.10 5.16
C PHE A 5 12.95 -22.42 6.30
N THR A 6 13.49 -21.39 6.93
CA THR A 6 14.35 -21.51 8.10
C THR A 6 13.54 -21.28 9.38
N LYS A 7 13.85 -22.06 10.42
CA LYS A 7 13.17 -21.94 11.71
C LYS A 7 13.29 -20.51 12.23
N GLY A 8 12.15 -19.88 12.52
CA GLY A 8 12.04 -18.48 12.93
C GLY A 8 11.61 -17.53 11.81
N ASP A 9 11.58 -17.97 10.54
CA ASP A 9 11.05 -17.16 9.43
C ASP A 9 9.61 -16.75 9.72
N ARG A 10 9.29 -15.48 9.47
CA ARG A 10 7.93 -14.96 9.65
C ARG A 10 7.15 -15.13 8.35
N LEU A 11 6.13 -15.98 8.40
CA LEU A 11 5.33 -16.38 7.25
C LEU A 11 3.92 -15.81 7.35
N ILE A 12 3.35 -15.47 6.20
CA ILE A 12 1.93 -15.23 6.00
C ILE A 12 1.40 -16.33 5.08
N LEU A 13 0.47 -17.14 5.58
CA LEU A 13 -0.19 -18.19 4.83
C LEU A 13 -1.61 -17.79 4.48
N GLU A 14 -1.96 -17.96 3.22
CA GLU A 14 -3.32 -17.86 2.71
C GLU A 14 -3.83 -19.28 2.44
N LEU A 15 -5.01 -19.60 2.98
CA LEU A 15 -5.67 -20.88 2.82
C LEU A 15 -6.74 -20.83 1.73
N SER A 16 -7.21 -22.01 1.30
CA SER A 16 -8.21 -22.18 0.24
C SER A 16 -9.60 -21.66 0.61
N ASP A 17 -9.89 -21.54 1.91
CA ASP A 17 -11.08 -20.91 2.46
C ASP A 17 -10.95 -19.38 2.63
N LYS A 18 -9.86 -18.80 2.11
CA LYS A 18 -9.47 -17.38 2.21
C LYS A 18 -9.00 -16.92 3.60
N ASN A 19 -8.90 -17.81 4.59
CA ASN A 19 -8.32 -17.45 5.88
C ASN A 19 -6.82 -17.14 5.72
N VAL A 20 -6.36 -16.11 6.43
CA VAL A 20 -4.96 -15.69 6.39
C VAL A 20 -4.35 -15.71 7.78
N PHE A 21 -3.28 -16.48 7.92
CA PHE A 21 -2.55 -16.62 9.17
C PHE A 21 -1.14 -16.07 9.05
N GLU A 22 -0.69 -15.41 10.10
CA GLU A 22 0.68 -14.97 10.26
C GLU A 22 1.33 -15.74 11.40
N GLY A 23 2.59 -16.17 11.25
CA GLY A 23 3.31 -16.79 12.36
C GLY A 23 4.78 -17.07 12.05
N SER A 24 5.49 -17.58 13.06
CA SER A 24 6.88 -17.99 12.90
C SER A 24 6.96 -19.46 12.49
N TYR A 25 7.69 -19.75 11.43
CA TYR A 25 7.97 -21.11 10.97
C TYR A 25 8.76 -21.88 12.04
N ASP A 26 8.26 -23.04 12.45
CA ASP A 26 8.93 -23.90 13.42
C ASP A 26 9.47 -25.16 12.75
N PHE A 27 8.61 -25.85 12.00
CA PHE A 27 8.91 -27.10 11.32
C PHE A 27 8.02 -27.25 10.07
N GLY A 28 8.40 -28.11 9.14
CA GLY A 28 7.56 -28.45 7.99
C GLY A 28 8.08 -29.69 7.28
N THR A 29 7.17 -30.37 6.60
CA THR A 29 7.48 -31.46 5.67
C THR A 29 7.08 -31.04 4.26
N ASN A 30 7.18 -31.92 3.28
CA ASN A 30 6.65 -31.62 1.94
C ASN A 30 5.12 -31.39 1.95
N ASN A 31 4.41 -31.92 2.95
CA ASN A 31 2.94 -31.93 2.99
C ASN A 31 2.34 -31.03 4.06
N GLN A 32 3.15 -30.41 4.93
CA GLN A 32 2.64 -29.55 6.01
C GLN A 32 3.63 -28.48 6.43
N ILE A 33 3.12 -27.40 7.01
CA ILE A 33 3.87 -26.34 7.68
C ILE A 33 3.34 -26.20 9.10
N ASP A 34 4.25 -26.20 10.08
CA ASP A 34 3.94 -25.91 11.47
C ASP A 34 4.38 -24.48 11.80
N LEU A 35 3.44 -23.67 12.29
CA LEU A 35 3.70 -22.33 12.79
C LEU A 35 3.52 -22.26 14.31
N ILE A 36 4.28 -21.35 14.92
CA ILE A 36 4.13 -20.88 16.30
C ILE A 36 3.90 -19.37 16.32
N ASN A 37 3.44 -18.83 17.46
CA ASN A 37 3.08 -17.42 17.62
C ASN A 37 2.08 -16.97 16.55
N VAL A 38 1.08 -17.82 16.28
CA VAL A 38 0.18 -17.61 15.15
C VAL A 38 -0.81 -16.49 15.48
N VAL A 39 -1.07 -15.64 14.50
CA VAL A 39 -2.09 -14.60 14.54
C VAL A 39 -3.01 -14.82 13.35
N ASP A 40 -4.30 -14.88 13.61
CA ASP A 40 -5.31 -14.79 12.55
C ASP A 40 -5.38 -13.33 12.08
N LEU A 41 -5.11 -13.07 10.80
CA LEU A 41 -5.09 -11.71 10.26
C LEU A 41 -6.49 -11.11 10.07
N GLU A 42 -7.54 -11.92 10.02
CA GLU A 42 -8.91 -11.42 9.98
C GLU A 42 -9.29 -10.86 11.36
N THR A 43 -9.23 -11.72 12.38
CA THR A 43 -9.69 -11.36 13.72
C THR A 43 -8.64 -10.61 14.55
N ARG A 44 -7.38 -10.69 14.14
CA ARG A 44 -6.20 -10.16 14.85
C ARG A 44 -6.01 -10.75 16.24
N ASN A 45 -6.55 -11.94 16.46
CA ASN A 45 -6.37 -12.65 17.71
C ASN A 45 -5.12 -13.54 17.66
N PRO A 46 -4.24 -13.46 18.67
CA PRO A 46 -3.15 -14.41 18.80
C PRO A 46 -3.70 -15.79 19.20
N ILE A 47 -3.20 -16.83 18.55
CA ILE A 47 -3.50 -18.23 18.83
C ILE A 47 -2.31 -18.81 19.59
N GLN A 48 -2.52 -19.12 20.87
CA GLN A 48 -1.50 -19.63 21.79
C GLN A 48 -1.24 -21.13 21.62
N ALA A 49 -1.15 -21.59 20.38
CA ALA A 49 -0.89 -22.99 20.05
C ALA A 49 0.03 -23.08 18.83
N ARG A 50 0.74 -24.21 18.74
CA ARG A 50 1.33 -24.61 17.45
C ARG A 50 0.19 -25.03 16.53
N LEU A 51 0.15 -24.48 15.33
CA LEU A 51 -0.81 -24.86 14.30
C LEU A 51 -0.07 -25.54 13.14
N THR A 52 -0.66 -26.62 12.66
CA THR A 52 -0.20 -27.35 11.47
C THR A 52 -1.16 -27.07 10.32
N PHE A 53 -0.62 -26.63 9.20
CA PHE A 53 -1.35 -26.34 7.97
C PHE A 53 -0.92 -27.32 6.89
N TYR A 54 -1.87 -27.97 6.21
CA TYR A 54 -1.54 -28.95 5.18
C TYR A 54 -1.38 -28.31 3.81
N GLN A 55 -0.48 -28.86 3.00
CA GLN A 55 -0.14 -28.32 1.67
C GLN A 55 -1.36 -28.20 0.73
N HIS A 56 -2.38 -29.06 0.87
CA HIS A 56 -3.57 -29.01 0.05
C HIS A 56 -4.55 -27.88 0.44
N GLU A 57 -4.39 -27.33 1.65
CA GLU A 57 -5.18 -26.20 2.17
C GLU A 57 -4.50 -24.87 1.85
N ILE A 58 -3.18 -24.88 1.65
CA ILE A 58 -2.37 -23.68 1.44
C ILE A 58 -2.43 -23.22 -0.03
N VAL A 59 -2.92 -22.00 -0.25
CA VAL A 59 -2.94 -21.32 -1.56
C VAL A 59 -1.64 -20.56 -1.79
N SER A 60 -1.18 -19.81 -0.80
CA SER A 60 0.05 -19.04 -0.92
C SER A 60 0.79 -18.92 0.41
N VAL A 61 2.12 -18.79 0.34
CA VAL A 61 2.99 -18.53 1.50
C VAL A 61 3.86 -17.34 1.15
N LYS A 62 3.84 -16.31 1.99
CA LYS A 62 4.66 -15.10 1.86
C LYS A 62 5.61 -14.94 3.05
N ILE A 63 6.81 -14.42 2.81
CA ILE A 63 7.82 -14.17 3.84
C ILE A 63 7.88 -12.67 4.14
N VAL A 64 7.93 -12.32 5.42
CA VAL A 64 8.21 -10.96 5.90
C VAL A 64 9.71 -10.88 6.24
N GLU A 65 10.52 -10.35 5.33
CA GLU A 65 11.97 -10.29 5.50
C GLU A 65 12.41 -9.28 6.56
N SER A 66 13.32 -9.72 7.45
CA SER A 66 14.04 -8.82 8.35
C SER A 66 15.21 -8.18 7.61
N GLN A 67 15.51 -6.91 7.84
CA GLN A 67 16.55 -6.16 7.10
C GLN A 67 17.99 -6.72 7.18
N ASN A 68 18.22 -7.83 7.89
CA ASN A 68 19.54 -8.48 7.99
C ASN A 68 19.79 -9.48 6.86
N GLY A 69 19.61 -9.00 5.63
CA GLY A 69 19.89 -9.72 4.39
C GLY A 69 21.00 -9.10 3.55
N CYS A 70 21.94 -8.35 4.14
CA CYS A 70 23.24 -8.11 3.49
C CYS A 70 24.04 -9.42 3.48
N LYS A 71 23.64 -10.39 2.66
CA LYS A 71 24.57 -11.42 2.19
C LYS A 71 25.41 -10.78 1.09
N SER A 72 26.57 -10.30 1.50
CA SER A 72 27.70 -10.05 0.62
C SER A 72 28.16 -11.38 0.03
N ASP A 73 27.56 -11.82 -1.07
CA ASP A 73 28.14 -12.86 -1.91
C ASP A 73 28.96 -12.21 -3.01
N LEU A 74 30.13 -11.69 -2.61
CA LEU A 74 31.28 -11.64 -3.49
C LEU A 74 31.72 -13.08 -3.72
N ASN A 75 31.32 -13.68 -4.84
CA ASN A 75 32.21 -14.52 -5.65
C ASN A 75 31.61 -14.82 -7.04
N ASN A 76 32.46 -14.54 -8.03
CA ASN A 76 32.34 -14.75 -9.47
C ASN A 76 31.84 -16.14 -9.88
N SER A 77 30.92 -16.16 -10.85
CA SER A 77 31.11 -16.92 -12.09
C SER A 77 30.12 -16.46 -13.17
N ASP A 78 30.67 -16.06 -14.31
CA ASP A 78 30.00 -15.86 -15.59
C ASP A 78 29.05 -17.02 -15.93
N SER A 79 27.82 -16.70 -16.36
CA SER A 79 27.29 -17.07 -17.69
C SER A 79 25.76 -16.87 -17.80
N THR A 80 25.41 -16.13 -18.84
CA THR A 80 24.22 -16.29 -19.72
C THR A 80 22.81 -16.08 -19.17
N ASN A 81 22.21 -14.98 -19.65
CA ASN A 81 20.79 -14.81 -20.02
C ASN A 81 19.80 -15.83 -19.47
N THR A 82 19.03 -15.43 -18.45
CA THR A 82 17.74 -16.07 -18.17
C THR A 82 16.74 -15.05 -17.68
N THR A 83 15.59 -15.09 -18.32
CA THR A 83 14.38 -14.30 -18.17
C THR A 83 13.99 -14.11 -16.69
N ILE A 84 13.87 -12.85 -16.25
CA ILE A 84 13.47 -12.49 -14.89
C ILE A 84 11.98 -12.77 -14.71
N GLN A 85 11.64 -13.99 -14.26
CA GLN A 85 10.41 -14.24 -13.53
C GLN A 85 10.72 -14.04 -12.05
N ASP A 86 10.45 -12.83 -11.54
CA ASP A 86 10.52 -12.50 -10.11
C ASP A 86 9.51 -13.37 -9.34
N SER A 87 10.01 -14.51 -8.89
CA SER A 87 9.32 -15.56 -8.13
C SER A 87 9.74 -15.49 -6.66
N SER A 88 9.98 -14.30 -6.12
CA SER A 88 10.21 -14.13 -4.70
C SER A 88 8.86 -14.19 -3.96
N ASN A 89 8.73 -15.15 -3.03
CA ASN A 89 7.59 -15.23 -2.12
C ASN A 89 7.67 -14.14 -1.02
N VAL A 90 8.40 -13.06 -1.23
CA VAL A 90 8.74 -12.06 -0.21
C VAL A 90 7.82 -10.86 -0.36
N ILE A 91 7.22 -10.42 0.74
CA ILE A 91 6.46 -9.15 0.75
C ILE A 91 7.43 -8.02 0.44
N LYS A 92 7.09 -7.18 -0.54
CA LYS A 92 7.91 -6.04 -0.97
C LYS A 92 7.75 -4.85 -0.01
N LEU A 93 7.87 -5.12 1.29
CA LEU A 93 7.91 -4.14 2.37
C LEU A 93 8.95 -4.56 3.41
N PRO A 94 9.77 -3.64 3.91
CA PRO A 94 10.62 -3.91 5.06
C PRO A 94 9.78 -4.35 6.26
N ARG A 95 10.32 -5.25 7.10
CA ARG A 95 9.63 -5.74 8.32
C ARG A 95 9.15 -4.61 9.23
N ASP A 96 9.97 -3.60 9.49
CA ASP A 96 9.60 -2.51 10.40
C ASP A 96 8.41 -1.70 9.87
N GLU A 97 8.37 -1.50 8.55
CA GLU A 97 7.25 -0.86 7.87
C GLU A 97 6.00 -1.73 7.94
N TYR A 98 6.13 -3.03 7.69
CA TYR A 98 5.03 -3.98 7.84
C TYR A 98 4.46 -3.97 9.27
N ASP A 99 5.32 -4.04 10.29
CA ASP A 99 4.95 -4.04 11.71
C ASP A 99 4.28 -2.74 12.14
N ARG A 100 4.78 -1.61 11.65
CA ARG A 100 4.16 -0.30 11.83
C ARG A 100 2.74 -0.27 11.27
N LEU A 101 2.53 -0.75 10.04
CA LEU A 101 1.21 -0.80 9.39
C LEU A 101 0.25 -1.77 10.11
N GLN A 102 0.74 -2.92 10.59
CA GLN A 102 -0.09 -3.83 11.40
C GLN A 102 -0.52 -3.16 12.72
N THR A 103 0.39 -2.47 13.39
CA THR A 103 0.12 -1.76 14.64
C THR A 103 -0.93 -0.66 14.44
N MET A 104 -0.79 0.14 13.39
CA MET A 104 -1.74 1.19 13.02
C MET A 104 -3.15 0.67 12.76
N THR A 105 -3.26 -0.54 12.19
CA THR A 105 -4.55 -1.16 11.90
C THR A 105 -5.36 -1.44 13.17
N GLN A 106 -4.68 -1.71 14.29
CA GLN A 106 -5.32 -1.99 15.59
C GLN A 106 -5.46 -0.74 16.45
N ASN A 107 -4.50 0.18 16.36
CA ASN A 107 -4.44 1.40 17.17
C ASN A 107 -5.14 2.59 16.53
N PHE A 108 -6.30 2.40 15.89
CA PHE A 108 -7.04 3.50 15.28
C PHE A 108 -7.68 4.43 16.33
N LEU A 109 -7.89 5.70 15.97
CA LEU A 109 -8.69 6.65 16.74
C LEU A 109 -10.08 6.80 16.12
N TYR A 110 -11.12 6.51 16.89
CA TYR A 110 -12.51 6.59 16.47
C TYR A 110 -13.21 7.79 17.11
N PHE A 111 -13.87 8.61 16.27
CA PHE A 111 -14.55 9.83 16.68
C PHE A 111 -16.04 9.76 16.32
N ALA A 112 -16.87 9.43 17.30
CA ALA A 112 -18.33 9.55 17.21
C ALA A 112 -18.85 10.95 17.58
N THR A 113 -17.98 11.79 18.16
CA THR A 113 -18.22 13.20 18.50
C THR A 113 -16.94 14.02 18.27
N ALA A 114 -17.06 15.34 18.12
CA ALA A 114 -15.93 16.25 18.01
C ALA A 114 -15.43 16.69 19.40
N ASP A 115 -14.71 15.79 20.08
CA ASP A 115 -14.09 16.04 21.39
C ASP A 115 -12.68 16.66 21.27
N LYS A 116 -11.95 16.77 22.39
CA LYS A 116 -10.58 17.28 22.38
C LYS A 116 -9.64 16.44 21.49
N ARG A 117 -9.81 15.11 21.49
CA ARG A 117 -8.97 14.20 20.69
C ARG A 117 -9.22 14.39 19.19
N TYR A 118 -10.46 14.71 18.82
CA TYR A 118 -10.79 15.08 17.45
C TYR A 118 -10.02 16.34 17.01
N VAL A 119 -9.98 17.39 17.84
CA VAL A 119 -9.22 18.61 17.52
C VAL A 119 -7.72 18.32 17.39
N GLU A 120 -7.16 17.49 18.27
CA GLU A 120 -5.76 17.04 18.20
C GLU A 120 -5.48 16.24 16.92
N ALA A 121 -6.41 15.37 16.50
CA ALA A 121 -6.31 14.60 15.25
C ALA A 121 -6.33 15.50 14.01
N ILE A 122 -7.21 16.51 13.97
CA ILE A 122 -7.26 17.49 12.88
C ILE A 122 -5.95 18.29 12.83
N ALA A 123 -5.43 18.72 13.97
CA ALA A 123 -4.14 19.42 14.04
C ALA A 123 -2.99 18.54 13.52
N HIS A 124 -2.98 17.24 13.86
CA HIS A 124 -2.00 16.30 13.34
C HIS A 124 -2.09 16.13 11.82
N LEU A 125 -3.30 15.87 11.30
CA LEU A 125 -3.54 15.69 9.86
C LEU A 125 -3.17 16.94 9.05
N ASN A 126 -3.39 18.14 9.60
CA ASN A 126 -3.02 19.39 8.96
C ASN A 126 -1.49 19.58 8.79
N ASN A 127 -0.68 18.90 9.60
CA ASN A 127 0.78 18.94 9.50
C ASN A 127 1.35 17.81 8.61
N CYS A 128 0.50 16.94 8.06
CA CYS A 128 0.93 15.85 7.19
C CYS A 128 1.07 16.32 5.74
N GLU A 129 2.13 15.89 5.05
CA GLU A 129 2.26 16.15 3.61
C GLU A 129 1.30 15.27 2.79
N ASN A 130 1.12 14.02 3.21
CA ASN A 130 0.28 13.03 2.55
C ASN A 130 -0.66 12.42 3.60
N ILE A 131 -1.94 12.29 3.26
CA ILE A 131 -2.93 11.57 4.05
C ILE A 131 -3.66 10.55 3.16
N GLY A 132 -3.87 9.33 3.63
CA GLY A 132 -4.78 8.40 2.98
C GLY A 132 -6.23 8.74 3.28
N VAL A 133 -7.14 8.56 2.33
CA VAL A 133 -8.58 8.86 2.49
C VAL A 133 -9.46 7.75 1.91
N VAL A 134 -10.48 7.34 2.68
CA VAL A 134 -11.49 6.36 2.28
C VAL A 134 -12.86 6.82 2.77
N GLY A 135 -13.84 6.86 1.87
CA GLY A 135 -15.26 7.04 2.24
C GLY A 135 -15.96 5.69 2.33
N LEU A 136 -16.75 5.49 3.39
CA LEU A 136 -17.57 4.30 3.58
C LEU A 136 -19.01 4.71 3.90
N GLY A 137 -19.98 3.90 3.48
CA GLY A 137 -21.39 4.13 3.76
C GLY A 137 -22.32 3.36 2.84
N LEU A 138 -23.62 3.46 3.12
CA LEU A 138 -24.67 2.80 2.35
C LEU A 138 -24.86 3.46 0.98
N ASP A 139 -24.23 2.89 -0.05
CA ASP A 139 -24.34 3.30 -1.45
C ASP A 139 -24.12 4.80 -1.67
N PHE A 140 -23.17 5.39 -0.94
CA PHE A 140 -22.86 6.82 -1.04
C PHE A 140 -22.49 7.22 -2.49
N GLY A 141 -22.63 8.49 -2.83
CA GLY A 141 -22.40 8.98 -4.20
C GLY A 141 -23.08 10.33 -4.40
N PRO A 142 -23.44 10.71 -5.62
CA PRO A 142 -24.01 12.04 -5.89
C PRO A 142 -25.26 12.40 -5.06
N THR A 143 -26.06 11.39 -4.66
CA THR A 143 -27.33 11.59 -3.96
C THR A 143 -27.32 11.13 -2.51
N LYS A 144 -26.25 10.46 -2.05
CA LYS A 144 -26.15 9.87 -0.72
C LYS A 144 -24.81 10.25 -0.10
N PRO A 145 -24.80 10.82 1.12
CA PRO A 145 -23.56 11.20 1.80
C PRO A 145 -22.76 9.96 2.23
N ILE A 146 -21.48 10.17 2.52
CA ILE A 146 -20.65 9.18 3.21
C ILE A 146 -21.06 9.09 4.69
N ASP A 147 -21.06 7.88 5.25
CA ASP A 147 -21.41 7.63 6.67
C ASP A 147 -20.17 7.67 7.57
N LEU A 148 -19.02 7.21 7.04
CA LEU A 148 -17.72 7.24 7.69
C LEU A 148 -16.68 7.83 6.74
N LEU A 149 -15.79 8.63 7.30
CA LEU A 149 -14.60 9.12 6.63
C LEU A 149 -13.38 8.56 7.38
N VAL A 150 -12.65 7.66 6.73
CA VAL A 150 -11.42 7.08 7.27
C VAL A 150 -10.26 7.85 6.67
N MET A 151 -9.35 8.30 7.52
CA MET A 151 -8.09 8.90 7.09
C MET A 151 -6.92 8.21 7.75
N CYS A 152 -5.77 8.19 7.09
CA CYS A 152 -4.53 7.80 7.72
C CYS A 152 -3.44 8.84 7.44
N SER A 153 -2.57 9.01 8.41
CA SER A 153 -1.28 9.65 8.25
C SER A 153 -0.20 8.58 8.11
N TRP A 154 1.08 8.94 8.19
CA TRP A 154 2.14 7.94 8.21
C TRP A 154 2.07 7.03 9.44
N ASP A 155 1.60 7.50 10.59
CA ASP A 155 1.73 6.77 11.87
C ASP A 155 0.41 6.50 12.61
N GLN A 156 -0.70 7.09 12.16
CA GLN A 156 -1.99 6.96 12.82
C GLN A 156 -3.17 6.86 11.82
N VAL A 157 -4.15 6.00 12.15
CA VAL A 157 -5.45 5.89 11.47
C VAL A 157 -6.54 6.60 12.28
N TYR A 158 -7.42 7.32 11.58
CA TYR A 158 -8.51 8.11 12.13
C TYR A 158 -9.82 7.70 11.45
N ILE A 159 -10.86 7.41 12.24
CA ILE A 159 -12.20 7.04 11.76
C ILE A 159 -13.18 8.09 12.26
N PHE A 160 -13.61 8.98 11.37
CA PHE A 160 -14.60 10.02 11.64
C PHE A 160 -16.00 9.51 11.32
N ASP A 161 -16.86 9.42 12.33
CA ASP A 161 -18.23 8.93 12.21
C ASP A 161 -19.19 10.07 11.85
N LEU A 162 -19.18 10.45 10.58
CA LEU A 162 -20.00 11.56 10.07
C LEU A 162 -21.50 11.30 10.25
N PHE A 163 -21.93 10.03 10.22
CA PHE A 163 -23.31 9.65 10.54
C PHE A 163 -23.69 9.99 11.98
N SER A 164 -22.79 9.74 12.94
CA SER A 164 -23.05 9.97 14.38
C SER A 164 -22.97 11.45 14.77
N TYR A 165 -22.22 12.25 14.00
CA TYR A 165 -22.08 13.68 14.26
C TYR A 165 -23.41 14.45 14.15
N GLN A 166 -24.38 13.95 13.39
CA GLN A 166 -25.71 14.56 13.19
C GLN A 166 -25.65 16.05 12.82
N TYR A 167 -24.53 16.53 12.28
CA TYR A 167 -24.41 17.92 11.91
C TYR A 167 -25.32 18.23 10.72
N ALA A 168 -25.93 19.42 10.74
CA ALA A 168 -26.67 19.94 9.59
C ALA A 168 -25.76 20.12 8.37
N ASN A 169 -24.45 20.35 8.59
CA ASN A 169 -23.45 20.60 7.57
C ASN A 169 -22.21 19.74 7.80
N PHE A 170 -21.43 19.54 6.74
CA PHE A 170 -20.14 18.86 6.84
C PHE A 170 -19.17 19.65 7.76
N PRO A 171 -18.38 19.00 8.63
CA PRO A 171 -17.45 19.70 9.53
C PRO A 171 -16.47 20.60 8.76
N ALA A 172 -16.42 21.88 9.14
CA ALA A 172 -15.67 22.90 8.39
C ALA A 172 -14.15 22.61 8.36
N ASP A 173 -13.61 22.10 9.45
CA ASP A 173 -12.22 21.72 9.60
C ASP A 173 -11.84 20.47 8.78
N LEU A 174 -12.71 19.46 8.70
CA LEU A 174 -12.53 18.35 7.76
C LEU A 174 -12.65 18.82 6.31
N LYS A 175 -13.54 19.79 6.04
CA LYS A 175 -13.64 20.40 4.71
C LYS A 175 -12.32 21.09 4.35
N ASP A 176 -11.80 21.96 5.20
CA ASP A 176 -10.55 22.69 4.97
C ASP A 176 -9.38 21.71 4.70
N LEU A 177 -9.31 20.61 5.45
CA LEU A 177 -8.32 19.55 5.23
C LEU A 177 -8.44 18.90 3.85
N LEU A 178 -9.66 18.49 3.45
CA LEU A 178 -9.92 17.84 2.15
C LEU A 178 -9.72 18.81 0.97
N GLU A 179 -10.02 20.10 1.15
CA GLU A 179 -9.88 21.14 0.14
C GLU A 179 -8.47 21.78 0.09
N SER A 180 -7.59 21.44 1.04
CA SER A 180 -6.22 21.96 1.09
C SER A 180 -5.43 21.63 -0.18
N PRO A 181 -4.79 22.61 -0.84
CA PRO A 181 -3.91 22.32 -1.98
C PRO A 181 -2.53 21.80 -1.54
N TYR A 182 -2.18 21.91 -0.27
CA TYR A 182 -0.84 21.58 0.24
C TYR A 182 -0.75 20.13 0.73
N ILE A 183 -1.86 19.59 1.23
CA ILE A 183 -1.93 18.22 1.75
C ILE A 183 -2.43 17.31 0.64
N LYS A 184 -1.65 16.27 0.30
CA LYS A 184 -2.02 15.31 -0.74
C LYS A 184 -2.98 14.26 -0.17
N LYS A 185 -4.16 14.11 -0.78
CA LYS A 185 -5.12 13.07 -0.42
C LYS A 185 -4.91 11.84 -1.31
N VAL A 186 -4.37 10.78 -0.72
CA VAL A 186 -4.11 9.52 -1.37
C VAL A 186 -5.33 8.62 -1.21
N GLY A 187 -5.87 8.11 -2.31
CA GLY A 187 -7.00 7.18 -2.26
C GLY A 187 -6.92 6.13 -3.36
N HIS A 188 -7.94 5.29 -3.43
CA HIS A 188 -8.06 4.28 -4.47
C HIS A 188 -9.47 4.37 -5.08
N ASN A 189 -9.56 4.59 -6.39
CA ASN A 189 -10.84 4.77 -7.09
C ASN A 189 -11.71 5.87 -6.43
N LEU A 190 -11.18 7.08 -6.37
CA LEU A 190 -11.72 8.21 -5.63
C LEU A 190 -13.02 8.78 -6.22
N LEU A 191 -13.42 8.38 -7.43
CA LEU A 191 -14.56 8.97 -8.16
C LEU A 191 -15.83 9.07 -7.30
N LYS A 192 -16.24 7.96 -6.69
CA LYS A 192 -17.48 7.89 -5.88
C LYS A 192 -17.39 8.78 -4.63
N LEU A 193 -16.20 8.88 -4.03
CA LEU A 193 -15.95 9.77 -2.89
C LEU A 193 -16.02 11.24 -3.31
N VAL A 194 -15.38 11.60 -4.43
CA VAL A 194 -15.41 12.96 -5.00
C VAL A 194 -16.84 13.38 -5.30
N GLU A 195 -17.63 12.52 -5.95
CA GLU A 195 -19.03 12.79 -6.25
C GLU A 195 -19.86 13.04 -4.99
N SER A 196 -19.74 12.18 -3.98
CA SER A 196 -20.48 12.34 -2.72
C SER A 196 -20.10 13.61 -1.97
N LEU A 197 -18.80 13.89 -1.83
CA LEU A 197 -18.30 15.11 -1.19
C LEU A 197 -18.80 16.37 -1.91
N TRP A 198 -18.78 16.38 -3.25
CA TRP A 198 -19.20 17.54 -4.01
C TRP A 198 -20.72 17.76 -3.97
N TYR A 199 -21.50 16.74 -4.32
CA TYR A 199 -22.94 16.91 -4.50
C TYR A 199 -23.71 16.93 -3.18
N CYS A 200 -23.27 16.18 -2.15
CA CYS A 200 -23.95 16.15 -0.85
C CYS A 200 -23.43 17.20 0.14
N HIS A 201 -22.15 17.60 0.03
CA HIS A 201 -21.51 18.43 1.06
C HIS A 201 -20.85 19.70 0.54
N ARG A 202 -20.80 19.91 -0.79
CA ARG A 202 -20.08 21.04 -1.42
C ARG A 202 -18.62 21.10 -0.97
N VAL A 203 -17.99 19.93 -0.84
CA VAL A 203 -16.58 19.76 -0.54
C VAL A 203 -15.84 19.39 -1.83
N CYS A 204 -14.84 20.19 -2.21
CA CYS A 204 -14.01 19.99 -3.39
C CYS A 204 -12.69 19.31 -3.01
N LEU A 205 -12.60 17.99 -3.19
CA LEU A 205 -11.37 17.25 -2.90
C LEU A 205 -10.23 17.71 -3.84
N LYS A 206 -9.18 18.35 -3.31
CA LYS A 206 -8.04 18.89 -4.08
C LYS A 206 -6.74 18.12 -3.84
N ASN A 207 -5.73 18.29 -4.70
CA ASN A 207 -4.41 17.65 -4.55
C ASN A 207 -4.52 16.15 -4.24
N ILE A 208 -5.10 15.40 -5.18
CA ILE A 208 -5.37 13.97 -5.01
C ILE A 208 -4.31 13.12 -5.69
N PHE A 209 -4.06 11.94 -5.13
CA PHE A 209 -3.35 10.85 -5.78
C PHE A 209 -4.24 9.61 -5.77
N ASP A 210 -4.73 9.21 -6.93
CA ASP A 210 -5.53 7.99 -7.08
C ASP A 210 -4.62 6.82 -7.45
N THR A 211 -4.47 5.88 -6.52
CA THR A 211 -3.63 4.68 -6.69
C THR A 211 -4.15 3.75 -7.80
N GLN A 212 -5.45 3.74 -8.12
CA GLN A 212 -5.97 2.95 -9.24
C GLN A 212 -5.57 3.59 -10.57
N LEU A 213 -5.64 4.92 -10.69
CA LEU A 213 -5.17 5.61 -11.89
C LEU A 213 -3.66 5.48 -12.05
N ALA A 214 -2.89 5.56 -10.96
CA ALA A 214 -1.45 5.34 -11.00
C ALA A 214 -1.08 3.90 -11.41
N ASP A 215 -1.82 2.88 -10.96
CA ASP A 215 -1.65 1.49 -11.40
C ASP A 215 -1.86 1.34 -12.91
N ILE A 216 -2.93 1.94 -13.43
CA ILE A 216 -3.25 1.98 -14.87
C ILE A 216 -2.10 2.59 -15.68
N GLU A 217 -1.50 3.68 -15.19
CA GLU A 217 -0.37 4.33 -15.86
C GLU A 217 0.92 3.50 -15.80
N VAL A 218 1.19 2.81 -14.68
CA VAL A 218 2.31 1.86 -14.59
C VAL A 218 2.13 0.71 -15.58
N GLU A 219 0.93 0.16 -15.69
CA GLU A 219 0.63 -0.93 -16.62
C GLU A 219 0.81 -0.50 -18.08
N LYS A 220 0.30 0.67 -18.47
CA LYS A 220 0.49 1.22 -19.83
C LYS A 220 1.97 1.36 -20.20
N LYS A 221 2.80 1.88 -19.29
CA LYS A 221 4.24 2.03 -19.51
C LYS A 221 4.93 0.67 -19.70
N ASN A 222 4.56 -0.32 -18.90
CA ASN A 222 5.13 -1.66 -19.03
C ASN A 222 4.79 -2.30 -20.38
N VAL A 223 3.53 -2.19 -20.82
CA VAL A 223 3.12 -2.73 -22.13
C VAL A 223 3.86 -2.02 -23.28
N ALA A 224 3.94 -0.69 -23.25
CA ALA A 224 4.66 0.09 -24.26
C ALA A 224 6.16 -0.28 -24.37
N ASN A 225 6.79 -0.68 -23.26
CA ASN A 225 8.18 -1.11 -23.24
C ASN A 225 8.39 -2.55 -23.76
N HIS A 226 7.34 -3.36 -23.84
CA HIS A 226 7.41 -4.75 -24.31
C HIS A 226 6.98 -4.93 -25.77
N GLU A 227 6.23 -3.99 -26.35
CA GLU A 227 5.74 -4.09 -27.72
C GLU A 227 6.72 -3.50 -28.74
N THR A 228 7.69 -4.31 -29.17
CA THR A 228 7.96 -4.40 -30.61
C THR A 228 6.84 -5.22 -31.25
N GLN A 229 5.98 -4.57 -32.05
CA GLN A 229 5.00 -5.11 -33.02
C GLN A 229 3.50 -5.17 -32.60
N LEU A 230 2.74 -4.23 -33.18
CA LEU A 230 1.56 -4.43 -34.05
C LEU A 230 0.16 -4.83 -33.50
N GLU A 231 -0.11 -4.88 -32.20
CA GLU A 231 -1.51 -5.05 -31.73
C GLU A 231 -1.95 -3.93 -30.77
N PRO A 232 -3.17 -3.36 -30.92
CA PRO A 232 -3.64 -2.31 -30.03
C PRO A 232 -3.90 -2.88 -28.63
N VAL A 233 -3.22 -2.33 -27.62
CA VAL A 233 -3.43 -2.61 -26.18
C VAL A 233 -4.91 -2.39 -25.82
N THR A 234 -5.69 -3.47 -25.83
CA THR A 234 -7.16 -3.42 -25.79
C THR A 234 -7.70 -4.02 -24.49
N MET A 235 -7.21 -3.55 -23.34
CA MET A 235 -7.95 -3.35 -22.08
C MET A 235 -6.97 -3.14 -20.93
N VAL A 236 -6.91 -1.93 -20.38
CA VAL A 236 -6.31 -1.74 -19.05
C VAL A 236 -7.37 -2.08 -18.01
N MET A 237 -7.15 -3.14 -17.23
CA MET A 237 -8.11 -3.60 -16.23
C MET A 237 -8.06 -2.70 -14.99
N LYS A 238 -9.22 -2.22 -14.54
CA LYS A 238 -9.33 -1.51 -13.26
C LYS A 238 -9.19 -2.51 -12.13
N ARG A 239 -8.04 -2.50 -11.46
CA ARG A 239 -7.77 -3.37 -10.31
C ARG A 239 -8.34 -2.80 -9.03
N SER A 240 -8.82 -3.68 -8.17
CA SER A 240 -9.18 -3.37 -6.78
C SER A 240 -7.93 -3.04 -5.95
N LEU A 241 -8.13 -2.45 -4.77
CA LEU A 241 -7.03 -2.18 -3.84
C LEU A 241 -6.27 -3.47 -3.47
N SER A 242 -7.00 -4.57 -3.23
CA SER A 242 -6.41 -5.89 -2.94
C SER A 242 -5.46 -6.34 -4.06
N GLU A 243 -5.91 -6.26 -5.30
CA GLU A 243 -5.12 -6.67 -6.46
C GLU A 243 -3.89 -5.77 -6.64
N CYS A 244 -4.00 -4.47 -6.38
CA CYS A 244 -2.85 -3.57 -6.39
C CYS A 244 -1.83 -3.91 -5.28
N LEU A 245 -2.27 -4.22 -4.06
CA LEU A 245 -1.36 -4.64 -2.99
C LEU A 245 -0.69 -5.99 -3.32
N ARG A 246 -1.41 -6.92 -3.95
CA ARG A 246 -0.82 -8.17 -4.44
C ARG A 246 0.25 -7.91 -5.48
N ILE A 247 -0.01 -7.10 -6.49
CA ILE A 247 0.92 -6.89 -7.62
C ILE A 247 2.14 -6.07 -7.19
N HIS A 248 1.92 -4.97 -6.48
CA HIS A 248 2.97 -4.00 -6.19
C HIS A 248 3.72 -4.32 -4.90
N LEU A 249 3.06 -4.93 -3.91
CA LEU A 249 3.64 -5.21 -2.61
C LEU A 249 3.75 -6.72 -2.29
N ASN A 250 3.29 -7.61 -3.17
CA ASN A 250 3.32 -9.06 -3.02
C ASN A 250 2.55 -9.59 -1.79
N PHE A 251 1.50 -8.88 -1.36
CA PHE A 251 0.57 -9.37 -0.33
C PHE A 251 -0.30 -10.52 -0.86
N PRO A 252 -0.78 -11.43 0.00
CA PRO A 252 -1.90 -12.29 -0.33
C PRO A 252 -3.16 -11.47 -0.64
N SER A 253 -3.97 -11.91 -1.61
CA SER A 253 -5.16 -11.17 -2.06
C SER A 253 -6.21 -11.03 -0.96
N SER A 254 -6.39 -12.07 -0.17
CA SER A 254 -7.36 -12.15 0.92
C SER A 254 -7.13 -11.14 2.06
N VAL A 255 -5.91 -10.60 2.26
CA VAL A 255 -5.56 -9.74 3.42
C VAL A 255 -6.49 -8.53 3.60
N ILE A 256 -6.98 -7.96 2.49
CA ILE A 256 -7.92 -6.83 2.53
C ILE A 256 -9.19 -7.05 1.71
N GLU A 257 -9.34 -8.21 1.06
CA GLU A 257 -10.50 -8.52 0.22
C GLU A 257 -11.79 -8.43 1.05
N GLU A 258 -11.81 -9.05 2.24
CA GLU A 258 -12.97 -9.00 3.10
C GLU A 258 -13.32 -7.60 3.62
N ALA A 259 -12.31 -6.75 3.81
CA ALA A 259 -12.54 -5.37 4.21
C ALA A 259 -13.24 -4.60 3.09
N GLY A 260 -12.93 -4.91 1.83
CA GLY A 260 -13.60 -4.39 0.64
C GLY A 260 -15.01 -4.96 0.44
N ASP A 261 -15.23 -6.21 0.83
CA ASP A 261 -16.51 -6.93 0.64
C ASP A 261 -17.55 -6.67 1.74
N VAL A 262 -17.22 -5.87 2.76
CA VAL A 262 -18.20 -5.47 3.78
C VAL A 262 -19.38 -4.78 3.11
N THR A 263 -20.56 -5.41 3.20
CA THR A 263 -21.80 -4.90 2.63
C THR A 263 -22.04 -3.45 3.02
N SER A 264 -22.37 -2.60 2.05
CA SER A 264 -22.50 -1.15 2.24
C SER A 264 -23.45 -0.76 3.39
N SER A 265 -24.53 -1.54 3.60
CA SER A 265 -25.48 -1.37 4.71
C SER A 265 -24.86 -1.52 6.10
N LYS A 266 -23.87 -2.40 6.27
CA LYS A 266 -23.20 -2.63 7.55
C LYS A 266 -22.41 -1.40 8.00
N TRP A 267 -21.99 -0.51 7.10
CA TRP A 267 -21.31 0.74 7.47
C TRP A 267 -22.24 1.76 8.13
N LYS A 268 -23.57 1.59 8.01
CA LYS A 268 -24.58 2.46 8.62
C LYS A 268 -25.03 2.01 10.00
N GLU A 269 -24.87 0.72 10.34
CA GLU A 269 -25.28 0.19 11.64
C GLU A 269 -24.46 0.79 12.79
N ARG A 270 -25.12 1.15 13.89
CA ARG A 270 -24.50 1.68 15.11
C ARG A 270 -24.91 0.89 16.35
N PRO A 271 -24.02 0.73 17.36
CA PRO A 271 -22.63 1.20 17.39
C PRO A 271 -21.75 0.47 16.36
N LEU A 272 -20.69 1.14 15.88
CA LEU A 272 -19.73 0.52 14.97
C LEU A 272 -18.89 -0.50 15.75
N THR A 273 -18.94 -1.78 15.35
CA THR A 273 -18.21 -2.86 16.03
C THR A 273 -16.70 -2.72 15.86
N ASN A 274 -15.92 -3.28 16.79
CA ASN A 274 -14.45 -3.22 16.71
C ASN A 274 -13.91 -3.85 15.43
N SER A 275 -14.46 -5.02 15.05
CA SER A 275 -14.12 -5.68 13.78
C SER A 275 -14.35 -4.78 12.55
N ARG A 276 -15.46 -4.03 12.50
CA ARG A 276 -15.71 -3.08 11.40
C ARG A 276 -14.71 -1.91 11.41
N LYS A 277 -14.26 -1.44 12.57
CA LYS A 277 -13.21 -0.40 12.67
C LYS A 277 -11.85 -0.90 12.19
N ILE A 278 -11.51 -2.16 12.48
CA ILE A 278 -10.30 -2.82 11.96
C ILE A 278 -10.40 -2.93 10.43
N LYS A 279 -11.52 -3.42 9.88
CA LYS A 279 -11.74 -3.51 8.42
C LYS A 279 -11.68 -2.13 7.76
N ALA A 280 -12.27 -1.09 8.36
CA ALA A 280 -12.16 0.29 7.89
C ALA A 280 -10.71 0.79 7.87
N SER A 281 -9.94 0.47 8.92
CA SER A 281 -8.52 0.86 9.02
C SER A 281 -7.66 0.18 7.96
N LEU A 282 -7.89 -1.11 7.68
CA LEU A 282 -7.19 -1.87 6.64
C LEU A 282 -7.31 -1.24 5.24
N LEU A 283 -8.48 -0.67 4.92
CA LEU A 283 -8.70 -0.01 3.63
C LEU A 283 -7.88 1.27 3.45
N ALA A 284 -7.46 1.91 4.55
CA ALA A 284 -6.70 3.16 4.51
C ALA A 284 -5.20 2.97 4.72
N VAL A 285 -4.80 2.06 5.61
CA VAL A 285 -3.43 1.99 6.15
C VAL A 285 -2.34 1.82 5.07
N TYR A 286 -2.64 1.07 4.00
CA TYR A 286 -1.68 0.79 2.93
C TYR A 286 -1.65 1.85 1.82
N LEU A 287 -2.55 2.84 1.82
CA LEU A 287 -2.68 3.77 0.69
C LEU A 287 -1.42 4.60 0.45
N ILE A 288 -0.82 5.15 1.51
CA ILE A 288 0.39 5.97 1.39
C ILE A 288 1.58 5.13 0.91
N THR A 289 1.76 3.93 1.46
CA THR A 289 2.82 3.00 1.08
C THR A 289 2.66 2.52 -0.38
N LEU A 290 1.42 2.21 -0.80
CA LEU A 290 1.11 1.87 -2.19
C LEU A 290 1.38 3.04 -3.13
N LYS A 291 0.98 4.27 -2.75
CA LYS A 291 1.30 5.50 -3.50
C LYS A 291 2.80 5.66 -3.69
N ASN A 292 3.59 5.52 -2.64
CA ASN A 292 5.05 5.68 -2.71
C ASN A 292 5.67 4.64 -3.67
N THR A 293 5.17 3.41 -3.64
CA THR A 293 5.60 2.32 -4.53
C THR A 293 5.24 2.60 -5.99
N LEU A 294 4.00 3.01 -6.25
CA LEU A 294 3.54 3.36 -7.60
C LEU A 294 4.26 4.58 -8.16
N GLU A 295 4.45 5.63 -7.36
CA GLU A 295 5.18 6.83 -7.75
C GLU A 295 6.65 6.52 -8.07
N ARG A 296 7.32 5.73 -7.23
CA ARG A 296 8.69 5.25 -7.48
C ARG A 296 8.78 4.46 -8.78
N THR A 297 7.78 3.64 -9.07
CA THR A 297 7.70 2.84 -10.30
C THR A 297 7.47 3.72 -11.53
N MET A 298 6.54 4.68 -11.46
CA MET A 298 6.28 5.63 -12.54
C MET A 298 7.50 6.49 -12.89
N LEU A 299 8.36 6.75 -11.90
CA LEU A 299 9.60 7.54 -12.01
C LEU A 299 10.87 6.68 -12.08
N LYS A 300 10.75 5.37 -12.33
CA LYS A 300 11.88 4.42 -12.27
C LYS A 300 13.05 4.84 -13.17
N GLU A 301 12.78 5.27 -14.39
CA GLU A 301 13.83 5.71 -15.32
C GLU A 301 14.59 6.94 -14.83
N PHE A 302 13.88 7.88 -14.21
CA PHE A 302 14.49 9.07 -13.62
C PHE A 302 15.43 8.69 -12.47
N TYR A 303 14.97 7.82 -11.55
CA TYR A 303 15.80 7.36 -10.45
C TYR A 303 16.98 6.49 -10.91
N GLY A 304 16.81 5.66 -11.94
CA GLY A 304 17.90 4.88 -12.51
C GLY A 304 19.01 5.76 -13.11
N LYS A 305 18.67 6.90 -13.71
CA LYS A 305 19.65 7.89 -14.17
C LYS A 305 20.41 8.52 -13.00
N LEU A 306 19.73 8.83 -11.89
CA LEU A 306 20.38 9.36 -10.68
C LEU A 306 21.30 8.33 -10.02
N GLU A 307 20.87 7.08 -9.91
CA GLU A 307 21.69 5.99 -9.36
C GLU A 307 22.95 5.80 -10.21
N SER A 308 22.82 5.72 -11.53
CA SER A 308 23.96 5.66 -12.45
C SER A 308 24.93 6.84 -12.27
N LEU A 309 24.41 8.06 -12.12
CA LEU A 309 25.22 9.25 -11.84
C LEU A 309 26.01 9.08 -10.53
N THR A 310 25.35 8.65 -9.45
CA THR A 310 26.01 8.46 -8.15
C THR A 310 27.05 7.34 -8.18
N GLU A 311 26.77 6.22 -8.82
CA GLU A 311 27.74 5.14 -8.99
C GLU A 311 28.97 5.58 -9.77
N ASN A 312 28.78 6.40 -10.81
CA ASN A 312 29.89 6.96 -11.57
C ASN A 312 30.79 7.83 -10.71
N VAL A 313 30.23 8.60 -9.76
CA VAL A 313 31.01 9.38 -8.79
C VAL A 313 31.79 8.44 -7.87
N TYR A 314 31.15 7.41 -7.29
CA TYR A 314 31.79 6.49 -6.36
C TYR A 314 32.89 5.62 -6.98
N LYS A 315 32.77 5.30 -8.28
CA LYS A 315 33.75 4.50 -9.03
C LYS A 315 34.91 5.32 -9.59
N CYS A 316 34.84 6.65 -9.60
CA CYS A 316 35.94 7.50 -10.07
C CYS A 316 37.04 7.62 -9.00
N SER A 317 38.29 7.47 -9.40
CA SER A 317 39.41 7.88 -8.53
C SER A 317 39.37 9.41 -8.32
N THR A 318 39.95 9.90 -7.23
CA THR A 318 40.00 11.34 -6.92
C THR A 318 40.54 12.19 -8.08
N TYR A 319 41.52 11.67 -8.82
CA TYR A 319 42.06 12.31 -10.03
C TYR A 319 41.07 12.30 -11.21
N GLN A 320 40.36 11.19 -11.45
CA GLN A 320 39.36 11.08 -12.51
C GLN A 320 38.11 11.92 -12.24
N ALA A 321 37.72 12.07 -10.97
CA ALA A 321 36.63 12.93 -10.56
C ALA A 321 36.94 14.40 -10.89
N CYS A 322 38.13 14.90 -10.54
CA CYS A 322 38.53 16.28 -10.88
C CYS A 322 38.50 16.54 -12.39
N VAL A 323 38.99 15.62 -13.23
CA VAL A 323 39.01 15.83 -14.69
C VAL A 323 37.62 15.69 -15.33
N LYS A 324 36.83 14.67 -14.96
CA LYS A 324 35.51 14.39 -15.58
C LYS A 324 34.41 15.36 -15.15
N PHE A 325 34.47 15.88 -13.92
CA PHE A 325 33.47 16.82 -13.42
C PHE A 325 33.82 18.29 -13.67
N ASP A 326 35.09 18.64 -13.98
CA ASP A 326 35.45 19.96 -14.52
C ASP A 326 35.24 20.08 -16.04
N SER A 327 35.30 18.97 -16.81
CA SER A 327 35.09 19.02 -18.26
C SER A 327 33.63 18.74 -18.63
N ASP A 328 32.82 19.77 -18.89
CA ASP A 328 31.66 19.87 -19.80
C ASP A 328 30.60 18.73 -19.93
N VAL A 329 30.66 17.63 -19.18
CA VAL A 329 29.70 16.50 -19.28
C VAL A 329 28.33 16.89 -18.71
N ILE A 330 28.28 17.84 -17.77
CA ILE A 330 27.02 18.43 -17.28
C ILE A 330 26.44 19.43 -18.30
N LYS A 331 27.24 20.01 -19.21
CA LYS A 331 26.73 20.93 -20.25
C LYS A 331 26.01 20.23 -21.40
N ASN A 332 26.35 18.96 -21.68
CA ASN A 332 25.81 18.25 -22.85
C ASN A 332 24.80 17.14 -22.50
N GLY A 333 24.71 16.68 -21.24
CA GLY A 333 23.70 15.70 -20.81
C GLY A 333 22.30 16.28 -20.50
N VAL A 334 22.19 17.59 -20.29
CA VAL A 334 20.93 18.28 -19.96
C VAL A 334 20.28 18.93 -21.20
N LYS A 335 21.01 19.07 -22.32
CA LYS A 335 20.46 19.67 -23.55
C LYS A 335 19.47 18.80 -24.32
N ASN A 336 19.40 17.49 -24.05
CA ASN A 336 18.51 16.57 -24.79
C ASN A 336 17.38 15.99 -23.92
N VAL A 337 17.06 16.62 -22.77
CA VAL A 337 15.93 16.19 -21.91
C VAL A 337 14.81 17.25 -21.84
N CYS A 338 14.93 18.37 -22.56
CA CYS A 338 13.83 19.30 -22.76
C CYS A 338 13.83 19.79 -24.21
N ILE A 339 12.66 19.66 -24.86
CA ILE A 339 12.28 20.06 -26.22
C ILE A 339 12.55 18.98 -27.29
N GLU A 340 11.59 18.08 -27.47
CA GLU A 340 10.66 18.11 -28.62
C GLU A 340 9.24 17.78 -28.14
#